data_AF-A0A942DMS8-F1
#
_entry.id   AF-A0A942DMS8-F1
#
_cell.length_a   1.000
_cell.length_b   1.000
_cell.length_c   1.000
_cell.angle_alpha   90.00
_cell.angle_beta   90.00
_cell.angle_gamma   90.00
#
_symmetry.space_group_name_H-M   'P 1'
#
loop_
_entity.id
_entity.type
_entity.pdbx_description
1 polymer ?
#
loop_
_entity_poly.entity_id
_entity_poly.type
_entity_poly.pdbx_seq_one_letter_code
_entity_poly.pdbx_strand_id
1 'polypeptide(L)'
;MPKSTRSKEEIYFMVLNAILKMEIAKGHLKWTLSDISRESKVTRSLIYYYFGKEKKAVLATAYQYLVERFYSLDKPNPLPLRQRLSNILKDLKEMPYLILLFYSAKGEDSEFGRIIRKKETEFLKGLQKEFPHLSETQILEVYLMELGAMLYHLPPTKTKDLFELHLGPVKK
;
A
#
# COMPACT_ATOMS: atom_id res chain seq x y z
N MET A 1 -33.43 -2.98 13.45
CA MET A 1 -32.27 -2.62 12.60
C MET A 1 -31.64 -3.89 12.08
N PRO A 2 -31.49 -4.08 10.76
CA PRO A 2 -30.77 -5.24 10.25
C PRO A 2 -29.28 -5.05 10.58
N LYS A 3 -28.67 -6.00 11.29
CA LYS A 3 -27.22 -6.07 11.45
C LYS A 3 -26.64 -6.30 10.05
N SER A 4 -26.03 -5.29 9.43
CA SER A 4 -25.25 -5.50 8.22
C SER A 4 -24.09 -6.42 8.58
N THR A 5 -24.15 -7.68 8.16
CA THR A 5 -23.05 -8.63 8.33
C THR A 5 -21.91 -8.14 7.44
N ARG A 6 -20.86 -7.55 8.04
CA ARG A 6 -19.67 -7.13 7.29
C ARG A 6 -19.04 -8.33 6.61
N SER A 7 -18.53 -8.14 5.40
CA SER A 7 -17.84 -9.22 4.68
C SER A 7 -16.52 -9.60 5.39
N LYS A 8 -16.03 -10.82 5.13
CA LYS A 8 -14.71 -11.25 5.64
C LYS A 8 -13.60 -10.30 5.20
N GLU A 9 -13.65 -9.84 3.96
CA GLU A 9 -12.67 -8.93 3.37
C GLU A 9 -12.70 -7.56 4.03
N GLU A 10 -13.89 -7.02 4.32
CA GLU A 10 -14.06 -5.78 5.06
C GLU A 10 -13.45 -5.87 6.46
N ILE A 11 -13.73 -6.96 7.19
CA ILE A 11 -13.14 -7.20 8.51
C ILE A 11 -11.63 -7.26 8.41
N TYR A 12 -11.11 -8.00 7.42
CA TYR A 12 -9.67 -8.12 7.20
C TYR A 12 -9.03 -6.75 6.98
N PHE A 13 -9.63 -5.95 6.09
CA PHE A 13 -9.17 -4.59 5.79
C PHE A 13 -9.17 -3.70 7.04
N MET A 14 -10.28 -3.64 7.78
CA MET A 14 -10.41 -2.79 8.96
C MET A 14 -9.34 -3.11 10.02
N VAL A 15 -9.05 -4.40 10.21
CA VAL A 15 -8.05 -4.86 11.19
C VAL A 15 -6.64 -4.52 10.73
N LEU A 16 -6.27 -4.80 9.48
CA LEU A 16 -4.95 -4.48 8.94
C LEU A 16 -4.68 -2.98 8.94
N ASN A 17 -5.66 -2.17 8.51
CA ASN A 17 -5.62 -0.71 8.59
C ASN A 17 -5.37 -0.23 10.03
N ALA A 18 -6.09 -0.78 11.01
CA ALA A 18 -5.89 -0.44 12.42
C ALA A 18 -4.48 -0.82 12.92
N ILE A 19 -3.94 -1.96 12.51
CA ILE A 19 -2.58 -2.38 12.87
C ILE A 19 -1.54 -1.39 12.36
N LEU A 20 -1.59 -1.04 11.07
CA LEU A 20 -0.63 -0.11 10.46
C LEU A 20 -0.71 1.28 11.09
N LYS A 21 -1.93 1.76 11.36
CA LYS A 21 -2.14 3.04 12.04
C LYS A 21 -1.54 3.03 13.46
N MET A 22 -1.73 1.94 14.21
CA MET A 22 -1.18 1.81 15.56
C MET A 22 0.33 1.57 15.56
N GLU A 23 0.88 0.94 14.52
CA GLU A 23 2.32 0.79 14.32
C GLU A 23 2.99 2.16 14.19
N ILE A 24 2.41 3.08 13.40
CA ILE A 24 2.85 4.48 13.34
C ILE A 24 2.64 5.21 14.66
N ALA A 25 1.43 5.13 15.22
CA ALA A 25 1.04 5.96 16.35
C ALA A 25 1.77 5.60 17.66
N LYS A 26 2.08 4.31 17.86
CA LYS A 26 2.68 3.80 19.11
C LYS A 26 4.10 3.29 18.93
N GLY A 27 4.53 3.01 17.70
CA GLY A 27 5.82 2.42 17.39
C GLY A 27 5.82 0.89 17.34
N HIS A 28 6.94 0.35 16.87
CA HIS A 28 7.05 -1.05 16.46
C HIS A 28 6.62 -2.03 17.54
N LEU A 29 5.54 -2.78 17.26
CA LEU A 29 4.97 -3.77 18.17
C LEU A 29 4.66 -3.22 19.58
N LYS A 30 4.35 -1.92 19.73
CA LYS A 30 3.96 -1.31 21.03
C LYS A 30 2.45 -1.23 21.24
N TRP A 31 1.64 -1.54 20.23
CA TRP A 31 0.18 -1.55 20.30
C TRP A 31 -0.39 -2.82 20.94
N THR A 32 -1.62 -2.83 21.40
CA THR A 32 -2.28 -4.02 21.96
C THR A 32 -3.44 -4.46 21.08
N LEU A 33 -3.90 -5.71 21.22
CA LEU A 33 -5.13 -6.14 20.53
C LEU A 33 -6.36 -5.34 20.97
N SER A 34 -6.35 -4.79 22.18
CA SER A 34 -7.39 -3.85 22.64
C SER A 34 -7.34 -2.54 21.85
N ASP A 35 -6.15 -2.05 21.50
CA ASP A 35 -6.00 -0.88 20.61
C ASP A 35 -6.54 -1.18 19.22
N ILE A 36 -6.15 -2.33 18.63
CA ILE A 36 -6.61 -2.75 17.31
C ILE A 36 -8.14 -2.91 17.31
N SER A 37 -8.70 -3.55 18.34
CA SER A 37 -10.15 -3.75 18.46
C SER A 37 -10.91 -2.43 18.53
N ARG A 38 -10.41 -1.47 19.32
CA ARG A 38 -11.02 -0.13 19.44
C ARG A 38 -10.94 0.65 18.13
N GLU A 39 -9.79 0.63 17.47
CA GLU A 39 -9.56 1.36 16.22
C GLU A 39 -10.35 0.75 15.05
N SER A 40 -10.29 -0.58 14.87
CA SER A 40 -10.97 -1.29 13.79
C SER A 40 -12.48 -1.45 14.02
N LYS A 41 -12.98 -1.23 15.24
CA LYS A 41 -14.36 -1.57 15.65
C LYS A 41 -14.68 -3.05 15.38
N VAL A 42 -13.69 -3.93 15.51
CA VAL A 42 -13.79 -5.40 15.40
C VAL A 42 -13.48 -6.01 16.76
N THR A 43 -14.21 -7.04 17.17
CA THR A 43 -13.99 -7.68 18.48
C THR A 43 -12.66 -8.44 18.53
N ARG A 44 -12.01 -8.48 19.70
CA ARG A 44 -10.76 -9.24 19.89
C ARG A 44 -10.89 -10.72 19.48
N SER A 45 -12.03 -11.36 19.79
CA SER A 45 -12.28 -12.75 19.40
C SER A 45 -12.27 -12.94 17.89
N LEU A 46 -12.84 -12.00 17.13
CA LEU A 46 -12.86 -12.08 15.67
C LEU A 46 -11.49 -11.78 15.06
N ILE A 47 -10.71 -10.88 15.67
CA ILE A 47 -9.31 -10.64 15.29
C ILE A 47 -8.50 -11.93 15.49
N TYR A 48 -8.61 -12.58 16.65
CA TYR A 48 -7.91 -13.84 16.91
C TYR A 48 -8.30 -14.96 15.93
N TYR A 49 -9.59 -15.04 15.58
CA TYR A 49 -10.07 -16.04 14.63
C TYR A 49 -9.42 -15.90 13.25
N TYR A 50 -9.25 -14.67 12.74
CA TYR A 50 -8.72 -14.44 11.40
C TYR A 50 -7.20 -14.30 11.31
N PHE A 51 -6.56 -13.81 12.38
CA PHE A 51 -5.16 -13.42 12.36
C PHE A 51 -4.29 -14.22 13.35
N GLY A 52 -4.90 -15.00 14.25
CA GLY A 52 -4.18 -15.72 15.29
C GLY A 52 -3.68 -14.79 16.41
N LYS A 53 -2.79 -15.32 17.26
CA LYS A 53 -2.32 -14.65 18.49
C LYS A 53 -0.94 -14.01 18.34
N GLU A 54 -0.20 -14.37 17.31
CA GLU A 54 1.20 -13.95 17.14
C GLU A 54 1.29 -12.56 16.53
N LYS A 55 1.52 -11.56 17.39
CA LYS A 55 1.57 -10.15 17.00
C LYS A 55 2.52 -9.84 15.83
N LYS A 56 3.68 -10.51 15.79
CA LYS A 56 4.66 -10.38 14.69
C LYS A 56 4.10 -10.88 13.36
N ALA A 57 3.47 -12.05 13.36
CA ALA A 57 2.84 -12.61 12.17
C ALA A 57 1.70 -11.71 11.67
N VAL A 58 0.86 -11.21 12.58
CA VAL A 58 -0.24 -10.29 12.26
C VAL A 58 0.28 -8.97 11.65
N LEU A 59 1.35 -8.42 12.22
CA LEU A 59 2.01 -7.24 11.68
C LEU A 59 2.59 -7.52 10.29
N ALA A 60 3.20 -8.69 10.09
CA ALA A 60 3.74 -9.06 8.79
C ALA A 60 2.66 -9.15 7.70
N THR A 61 1.50 -9.74 8.01
CA THR A 61 0.33 -9.72 7.12
C THR A 61 -0.11 -8.29 6.81
N ALA A 62 -0.07 -7.39 7.79
CA ALA A 62 -0.41 -5.98 7.56
C ALA A 62 0.57 -5.28 6.61
N TYR A 63 1.87 -5.51 6.76
CA TYR A 63 2.87 -4.96 5.84
C TYR A 63 2.76 -5.55 4.44
N GLN A 64 2.53 -6.86 4.30
CA GLN A 64 2.29 -7.48 3.00
C GLN A 64 1.08 -6.86 2.31
N TYR A 65 0.00 -6.63 3.06
CA TYR A 65 -1.18 -5.95 2.56
C TYR A 65 -0.88 -4.53 2.08
N LEU A 66 -0.07 -3.76 2.82
CA LEU A 66 0.39 -2.44 2.39
C LEU A 66 1.17 -2.55 1.08
N VAL A 67 2.13 -3.45 0.99
CA VAL A 67 3.00 -3.57 -0.18
C VAL A 67 2.22 -4.00 -1.42
N GLU A 68 1.23 -4.87 -1.28
CA GLU A 68 0.33 -5.25 -2.38
C GLU A 68 -0.62 -4.11 -2.77
N ARG A 69 -1.09 -3.31 -1.82
CA ARG A 69 -1.81 -2.05 -2.13
C ARG A 69 -0.94 -1.08 -2.91
N PHE A 70 0.34 -0.97 -2.54
CA PHE A 70 1.28 -0.05 -3.17
C PHE A 70 1.64 -0.43 -4.60
N TYR A 71 1.96 -1.70 -4.83
CA TYR A 71 2.51 -2.14 -6.13
C TYR A 71 1.54 -2.97 -6.96
N SER A 72 0.55 -3.62 -6.35
CA SER A 72 -0.45 -4.48 -7.02
C SER A 72 0.17 -5.51 -7.97
N LEU A 73 1.25 -6.16 -7.52
CA LEU A 73 2.06 -7.05 -8.37
C LEU A 73 1.65 -8.51 -8.27
N ASP A 74 0.96 -8.92 -7.20
CA ASP A 74 0.65 -10.33 -6.97
C ASP A 74 -0.61 -10.81 -7.74
N LYS A 75 -1.15 -9.98 -8.62
CA LYS A 75 -2.29 -10.32 -9.50
C LYS A 75 -1.81 -10.90 -10.83
N PRO A 76 -2.50 -11.90 -11.41
CA PRO A 76 -2.15 -12.50 -12.71
C PRO A 76 -2.00 -11.47 -13.84
N ASN A 77 -2.78 -10.38 -13.75
CA ASN A 77 -2.67 -9.20 -14.59
C ASN A 77 -2.44 -7.98 -13.68
N PRO A 78 -1.19 -7.55 -13.48
CA PRO A 78 -0.88 -6.34 -12.74
C PRO A 78 -1.61 -5.14 -13.35
N LEU A 79 -2.07 -4.22 -12.51
CA LEU A 79 -2.74 -3.01 -12.99
C LEU A 79 -1.74 -2.11 -13.72
N PRO A 80 -2.13 -1.49 -14.86
CA PRO A 80 -1.30 -0.48 -15.51
C PRO A 80 -0.95 0.66 -14.56
N LEU A 81 0.23 1.26 -14.74
CA LEU A 81 0.77 2.32 -13.86
C LEU A 81 -0.27 3.39 -13.50
N ARG A 82 -0.98 3.92 -14.49
CA ARG A 82 -1.96 5.01 -14.30
C ARG A 82 -3.16 4.59 -13.45
N GLN A 83 -3.64 3.35 -13.62
CA GLN A 83 -4.76 2.84 -12.86
C GLN A 83 -4.34 2.58 -11.41
N ARG A 84 -3.14 2.01 -11.21
CA ARG A 84 -2.57 1.82 -9.87
C ARG A 84 -2.40 3.15 -9.15
N LEU A 85 -1.82 4.15 -9.81
CA LEU A 85 -1.62 5.48 -9.22
C LEU A 85 -2.94 6.15 -8.84
N SER A 86 -3.99 6.00 -9.66
CA SER A 86 -5.34 6.48 -9.31
C SER A 86 -5.90 5.80 -8.06
N ASN A 87 -5.69 4.48 -7.91
CA ASN A 87 -6.15 3.74 -6.75
C ASN A 87 -5.39 4.13 -5.48
N ILE A 88 -4.07 4.24 -5.55
CA ILE A 88 -3.28 4.59 -4.38
C ILE A 88 -3.52 6.03 -3.92
N LEU A 89 -3.75 6.97 -4.84
CA LEU A 89 -4.12 8.34 -4.47
C LEU A 89 -5.48 8.42 -3.76
N LYS A 90 -6.40 7.48 -4.03
CA LYS A 90 -7.65 7.36 -3.26
C LYS A 90 -7.36 6.78 -1.88
N ASP A 91 -6.60 5.70 -1.81
CA ASP A 91 -6.23 5.05 -0.55
C ASP A 91 -5.48 6.02 0.38
N LEU A 92 -4.60 6.87 -0.15
CA LEU A 92 -3.87 7.89 0.64
C LEU A 92 -4.76 9.00 1.19
N LYS A 93 -5.95 9.24 0.64
CA LYS A 93 -6.92 10.17 1.25
C LYS A 93 -7.55 9.56 2.50
N GLU A 94 -7.81 8.27 2.48
CA GLU A 94 -8.42 7.54 3.61
C GLU A 94 -7.37 7.13 4.66
N MET A 95 -6.16 6.87 4.19
CA MET A 95 -5.05 6.32 4.98
C MET A 95 -3.74 7.10 4.72
N PRO A 96 -3.65 8.39 5.08
CA PRO A 96 -2.49 9.22 4.75
C PRO A 96 -1.19 8.74 5.41
N TYR A 97 -1.27 7.98 6.50
CA TYR A 97 -0.11 7.41 7.19
C TYR A 97 0.58 6.26 6.41
N LEU A 98 -0.05 5.74 5.35
CA LEU A 98 0.53 4.68 4.52
C LEU A 98 1.85 5.10 3.88
N ILE A 99 1.94 6.33 3.36
CA ILE A 99 3.15 6.83 2.73
C ILE A 99 4.28 6.98 3.75
N LEU A 100 3.95 7.43 4.96
CA LEU A 100 4.91 7.55 6.06
C LEU A 100 5.46 6.17 6.46
N LEU A 101 4.58 5.18 6.64
CA LEU A 101 4.98 3.83 7.00
C LEU A 101 5.83 3.17 5.91
N PHE A 102 5.48 3.39 4.65
CA PHE A 102 6.26 2.91 3.51
C PHE A 102 7.69 3.45 3.57
N TYR A 103 7.87 4.77 3.70
CA TYR A 103 9.19 5.38 3.73
C TYR A 103 9.98 5.04 4.99
N SER A 104 9.35 5.03 6.16
CA SER A 104 10.03 4.70 7.41
C SER A 104 10.52 3.25 7.40
N ALA A 105 9.68 2.31 6.98
CA ALA A 105 10.04 0.89 6.94
C ALA A 105 11.07 0.59 5.84
N LYS A 106 11.00 1.26 4.67
CA LYS A 106 11.93 1.04 3.55
C LYS A 106 13.39 1.31 3.91
N GLY A 107 13.66 2.33 4.73
CA GLY A 107 15.02 2.72 5.12
C GLY A 107 15.66 1.81 6.16
N GLU A 108 14.86 1.00 6.87
CA GLU A 108 15.34 0.13 7.94
C GLU A 108 15.89 -1.19 7.39
N ASP A 109 16.88 -1.77 8.09
CA ASP A 109 17.29 -3.16 7.89
C ASP A 109 16.37 -4.14 8.65
N SER A 110 15.08 -4.00 8.41
CA SER A 110 14.04 -4.86 8.96
C SER A 110 13.56 -5.87 7.91
N GLU A 111 12.85 -6.91 8.35
CA GLU A 111 12.16 -7.84 7.46
C GLU A 111 11.22 -7.08 6.50
N PHE A 112 10.52 -6.07 7.00
CA PHE A 112 9.59 -5.25 6.21
C PHE A 112 10.31 -4.35 5.22
N GLY A 113 11.41 -3.72 5.62
CA GLY A 113 12.25 -2.96 4.70
C GLY A 113 12.75 -3.83 3.54
N ARG A 114 13.17 -5.06 3.83
CA ARG A 114 13.57 -6.03 2.79
C ARG A 114 12.42 -6.41 1.86
N ILE A 115 11.22 -6.63 2.39
CA ILE A 115 10.02 -6.92 1.57
C ILE A 115 9.71 -5.75 0.64
N ILE A 116 9.72 -4.52 1.15
CA ILE A 116 9.45 -3.32 0.35
C ILE A 116 10.48 -3.18 -0.77
N ARG A 117 11.79 -3.25 -0.46
CA ARG A 117 12.86 -3.12 -1.46
C ARG A 117 12.80 -4.21 -2.54
N LYS A 118 12.46 -5.45 -2.15
CA LYS A 118 12.25 -6.55 -3.09
C LYS A 118 11.10 -6.23 -4.05
N LYS A 119 9.95 -5.83 -3.51
CA LYS A 119 8.75 -5.53 -4.30
C LYS A 119 8.91 -4.29 -5.17
N GLU A 120 9.66 -3.29 -4.71
CA GLU A 120 10.11 -2.16 -5.52
C GLU A 120 10.95 -2.59 -6.72
N THR A 121 11.91 -3.51 -6.50
CA THR A 121 12.74 -4.03 -7.60
C THR A 121 11.90 -4.80 -8.62
N GLU A 122 10.96 -5.61 -8.15
CA GLU A 122 9.99 -6.30 -9.01
C GLU A 122 9.12 -5.30 -9.79
N PHE A 123 8.70 -4.23 -9.12
CA PHE A 123 7.89 -3.17 -9.70
C PHE A 123 8.62 -2.42 -10.82
N LEU A 124 9.87 -1.99 -10.59
CA LEU A 124 10.68 -1.31 -11.60
C LEU A 124 10.92 -2.20 -12.84
N LYS A 125 11.14 -3.50 -12.64
CA LYS A 125 11.18 -4.48 -13.74
C LYS A 125 9.85 -4.58 -14.47
N GLY A 126 8.73 -4.49 -13.77
CA GLY A 126 7.39 -4.41 -14.34
C GLY A 126 7.20 -3.18 -15.22
N LEU A 127 7.60 -2.00 -14.73
CA LEU A 127 7.56 -0.76 -15.51
C LEU A 127 8.40 -0.85 -16.79
N GLN A 128 9.59 -1.44 -16.71
CA GLN A 128 10.44 -1.64 -17.89
C GLN A 128 9.76 -2.52 -18.96
N LYS A 129 8.95 -3.51 -18.55
CA LYS A 129 8.14 -4.32 -19.46
C LYS A 129 6.94 -3.56 -20.03
N GLU A 130 6.30 -2.71 -19.22
CA GLU A 130 5.17 -1.86 -19.65
C GLU A 130 5.64 -0.77 -20.65
N PHE A 131 6.86 -0.25 -20.45
CA PHE A 131 7.46 0.81 -21.27
C PHE A 131 8.84 0.39 -21.83
N PRO A 132 8.89 -0.57 -22.77
CA PRO A 132 10.15 -1.17 -23.24
C PRO A 132 11.06 -0.21 -24.03
N HIS A 133 10.56 0.97 -24.41
CA HIS A 133 11.30 1.99 -25.13
C HIS A 133 12.03 2.97 -24.19
N LEU A 134 11.76 2.92 -22.88
CA LEU A 134 12.41 3.76 -21.88
C LEU A 134 13.70 3.10 -21.38
N SER A 135 14.71 3.90 -21.10
CA SER A 135 15.93 3.48 -20.39
C SER A 135 15.66 3.25 -18.90
N GLU A 136 16.56 2.55 -18.21
CA GLU A 136 16.47 2.33 -16.76
C GLU A 136 16.37 3.66 -15.97
N THR A 137 17.12 4.68 -16.39
CA THR A 137 17.05 6.03 -15.79
C THR A 137 15.67 6.65 -15.96
N GLN A 138 15.07 6.53 -17.14
CA GLN A 138 13.71 7.04 -17.38
C GLN A 138 12.65 6.26 -16.59
N ILE A 139 12.82 4.94 -16.41
CA ILE A 139 11.96 4.16 -15.51
C ILE A 139 12.08 4.65 -14.07
N LEU A 140 13.30 4.97 -13.62
CA LEU A 140 13.51 5.57 -12.29
C LEU A 140 12.84 6.94 -12.19
N GLU A 141 12.95 7.80 -13.20
CA GLU A 141 12.25 9.09 -13.25
C GLU A 141 10.73 8.91 -13.10
N VAL A 142 10.13 7.98 -13.83
CA VAL A 142 8.71 7.64 -13.71
C VAL A 142 8.36 7.21 -12.29
N TYR A 143 9.19 6.37 -11.68
CA TYR A 143 8.97 5.95 -10.31
C TYR A 143 9.04 7.11 -9.31
N LEU A 144 10.03 7.99 -9.46
CA LEU A 144 10.17 9.20 -8.64
C LEU A 144 8.98 10.16 -8.83
N MET A 145 8.44 10.26 -10.04
CA MET A 145 7.21 11.02 -10.31
C MET A 145 5.99 10.39 -9.62
N GLU A 146 5.87 9.06 -9.59
CA GLU A 146 4.80 8.36 -8.86
C GLU A 146 4.88 8.67 -7.36
N LEU A 147 6.09 8.59 -6.79
CA LEU A 147 6.37 8.95 -5.41
C LEU A 147 6.05 10.42 -5.11
N GLY A 148 6.44 11.33 -6.00
CA GLY A 148 6.15 12.76 -5.89
C GLY A 148 4.66 13.07 -5.96
N ALA A 149 3.93 12.41 -6.86
CA ALA A 149 2.48 12.56 -6.98
C ALA A 149 1.75 12.12 -5.71
N MET A 150 2.22 11.03 -5.08
CA MET A 150 1.70 10.56 -3.79
C MET A 150 1.97 11.54 -2.65
N LEU A 151 3.22 11.99 -2.50
CA LEU A 151 3.61 12.92 -1.43
C LEU A 151 2.94 14.29 -1.55
N TYR A 152 2.78 14.79 -2.78
CA TYR A 152 2.14 16.07 -3.04
C TYR A 152 0.60 15.97 -3.04
N HIS A 153 0.02 14.77 -2.92
CA HIS A 153 -1.42 14.52 -3.06
C HIS A 153 -1.98 15.09 -4.38
N LEU A 154 -1.27 14.84 -5.48
CA LEU A 154 -1.58 15.44 -6.77
C LEU A 154 -3.02 15.09 -7.23
N PRO A 155 -3.84 16.06 -7.67
CA PRO A 155 -5.19 15.78 -8.14
C PRO A 155 -5.18 14.83 -9.35
N PRO A 156 -6.18 13.94 -9.52
CA PRO A 156 -6.20 12.97 -10.62
C PRO A 156 -6.02 13.57 -12.02
N THR A 157 -6.56 14.76 -12.26
CA THR A 157 -6.41 15.49 -13.53
C THR A 157 -4.95 15.88 -13.78
N LYS A 158 -4.28 16.46 -12.78
CA LYS A 158 -2.86 16.84 -12.86
C LYS A 158 -1.94 15.65 -12.96
N THR A 159 -2.27 14.55 -12.27
CA THR A 159 -1.54 13.28 -12.39
C THR A 159 -1.63 12.72 -13.80
N LYS A 160 -2.82 12.78 -14.44
CA LYS A 160 -2.96 12.36 -15.83
C LYS A 160 -2.10 13.19 -16.76
N ASP A 161 -2.20 14.52 -16.70
CA ASP A 161 -1.45 15.44 -17.55
C ASP A 161 0.07 15.22 -17.43
N LEU A 162 0.55 15.06 -16.18
CA LEU A 162 1.97 14.86 -15.88
C LEU A 162 2.52 13.58 -16.55
N PHE A 163 1.80 12.46 -16.42
CA PHE A 163 2.23 11.19 -16.99
C PHE A 163 1.96 11.10 -18.50
N GLU A 164 1.02 11.85 -19.06
CA GLU A 164 0.83 11.97 -20.52
C GLU A 164 1.97 12.71 -21.19
N LEU A 165 2.46 13.79 -20.56
CA LEU A 165 3.61 14.55 -21.05
C LEU A 165 4.87 13.68 -21.14
N HIS A 166 5.10 12.80 -20.15
CA HIS A 166 6.34 12.03 -20.04
C HIS A 166 6.28 10.65 -20.72
N LEU A 167 5.09 10.03 -20.81
CA LEU A 167 4.92 8.66 -21.32
C LEU A 167 4.10 8.59 -22.62
N GLY A 168 3.59 9.72 -23.11
CA GLY A 168 2.66 9.78 -24.23
C GLY A 168 1.22 9.40 -23.85
N PRO A 169 0.29 9.39 -24.80
CA PRO A 169 -1.11 9.05 -24.54
C PRO A 169 -1.29 7.55 -24.24
N VAL A 170 -2.34 7.21 -23.46
CA VAL A 170 -2.74 5.81 -23.30
C VAL A 170 -3.14 5.26 -24.67
N LYS A 171 -2.43 4.24 -25.18
CA LYS A 171 -2.91 3.50 -26.36
C LYS A 171 -4.20 2.79 -25.96
N LYS A 172 -5.30 3.14 -26.62
CA LYS A 172 -6.62 2.52 -26.44
C LYS A 172 -6.61 1.07 -26.89
#